data_AF-B5XER7-F1
#
_entry.id   AF-B5XER7-F1
#
_cell.length_a   1.000
_cell.length_b   1.000
_cell.length_c   1.000
_cell.angle_alpha   90.00
_cell.angle_beta   90.00
_cell.angle_gamma   90.00
#
_symmetry.space_group_name_H-M   'P 1'
#
loop_
_entity.id
_entity.type
_entity.pdbx_description
1 polymer ?
#
loop_
_entity_poly.entity_id
_entity_poly.type
_entity_poly.pdbx_seq_one_letter_code
_entity_poly.pdbx_strand_id
1 'polypeptide(L)'
;MRLRRILECPLKTYRNLWNMLTSVDKSTICKTLNKNGVHGRIPQKKPLLSQKTIAAHLKFAKLHLDVPQRYWQNILWTDQTTVELFGRNTQH
;
A
#
# COMPACT_ATOMS: atom_id res chain seq x y z
N MET A 1 -25.68 -15.02 11.01
CA MET A 1 -25.46 -13.90 10.06
C MET A 1 -24.01 -13.90 9.57
N ARG A 2 -23.81 -13.54 8.29
CA ARG A 2 -22.68 -13.87 7.40
C ARG A 2 -21.34 -13.20 7.77
N LEU A 3 -20.42 -13.92 8.43
CA LEU A 3 -19.01 -13.53 8.54
C LEU A 3 -18.27 -13.51 7.18
N ARG A 4 -18.79 -14.21 6.16
CA ARG A 4 -18.13 -14.32 4.84
C ARG A 4 -17.99 -12.99 4.08
N ARG A 5 -18.84 -11.99 4.34
CA ARG A 5 -18.83 -10.69 3.62
C ARG A 5 -17.73 -9.73 4.08
N ILE A 6 -17.08 -10.00 5.21
CA ILE A 6 -16.02 -9.14 5.75
C ILE A 6 -14.71 -9.30 4.96
N LEU A 7 -14.45 -10.50 4.43
CA LEU A 7 -13.21 -10.85 3.74
C LEU A 7 -13.09 -10.26 2.32
N GLU A 8 -14.19 -9.78 1.73
CA GLU A 8 -14.21 -9.25 0.34
C GLU A 8 -13.65 -7.83 0.20
N CYS A 9 -13.36 -7.11 1.29
CA CYS A 9 -12.84 -5.74 1.21
C CYS A 9 -11.68 -5.52 2.20
N PRO A 10 -10.43 -5.46 1.75
CA PRO A 10 -9.25 -5.33 2.62
C PRO A 10 -9.13 -3.97 3.32
N LEU A 11 -10.02 -3.01 3.02
CA LEU A 11 -10.00 -1.64 3.54
C LEU A 11 -11.16 -1.33 4.51
N LYS A 12 -11.87 -2.33 5.02
CA LYS A 12 -12.94 -2.07 6.00
C LYS A 12 -12.36 -1.69 7.36
N THR A 13 -12.53 -0.44 7.74
CA THR A 13 -12.16 0.07 9.07
C THR A 13 -13.01 -0.58 10.17
N TYR A 14 -12.43 -0.78 11.35
CA TYR A 14 -13.12 -1.22 12.57
C TYR A 14 -14.45 -0.49 12.83
N ARG A 15 -14.49 0.83 12.59
CA ARG A 15 -15.69 1.67 12.73
C ARG A 15 -16.83 1.26 11.81
N ASN A 16 -16.52 0.83 10.59
CA ASN A 16 -17.51 0.34 9.63
C ASN A 16 -18.06 -1.02 10.08
N LEU A 17 -17.21 -1.89 10.65
CA LEU A 17 -17.65 -3.18 11.21
C LEU A 17 -18.54 -2.98 12.45
N TRP A 18 -18.20 -2.03 13.30
CA TRP A 18 -18.99 -1.70 14.49
C TRP A 18 -20.38 -1.15 14.12
N ASN A 19 -20.46 -0.24 13.14
CA ASN A 19 -21.73 0.30 12.66
C ASN A 19 -22.61 -0.77 11.96
N MET A 20 -22.02 -1.84 11.43
CA MET A 20 -22.76 -2.97 10.84
C MET A 20 -23.23 -4.00 11.89
N LEU A 21 -22.67 -3.97 13.10
CA LEU A 21 -22.82 -4.98 14.14
C LEU A 21 -23.23 -4.31 15.45
N THR A 22 -24.25 -3.45 15.38
CA THR A 22 -24.70 -2.38 16.32
C THR A 22 -24.99 -2.79 17.77
N SER A 23 -24.62 -4.00 18.21
CA SER A 23 -24.86 -4.53 19.55
C SER A 23 -23.66 -5.32 20.13
N VAL A 24 -22.47 -5.22 19.53
CA VAL A 24 -21.30 -5.99 19.99
C VAL A 24 -20.23 -5.08 20.57
N ASP A 25 -19.69 -5.48 21.72
CA ASP A 25 -18.58 -4.78 22.36
C ASP A 25 -17.32 -4.77 21.48
N LYS A 26 -16.55 -3.69 21.59
CA LYS A 26 -15.33 -3.47 20.80
C LYS A 26 -14.32 -4.61 20.96
N SER A 27 -14.18 -5.13 22.17
CA SER A 27 -13.22 -6.19 22.49
C SER A 27 -13.56 -7.50 21.76
N THR A 28 -14.84 -7.82 21.63
CA THR A 28 -15.34 -9.02 20.95
C THR A 28 -15.03 -8.96 19.45
N ILE A 29 -15.18 -7.78 18.83
CA ILE A 29 -14.82 -7.55 17.43
C ILE A 29 -13.31 -7.75 17.25
N CYS A 30 -12.48 -7.12 18.07
CA CYS A 30 -11.02 -7.22 17.97
C CYS A 30 -10.51 -8.65 18.19
N LYS A 31 -11.02 -9.37 19.21
CA LYS A 31 -10.66 -10.78 19.47
C LYS A 31 -11.01 -11.67 18.28
N THR A 32 -12.19 -11.46 17.70
CA THR A 32 -12.65 -12.22 16.54
C THR A 32 -11.78 -11.93 15.32
N LEU A 33 -11.46 -10.66 15.04
CA LEU A 33 -10.58 -10.27 13.93
C LEU A 33 -9.19 -10.88 14.06
N ASN A 34 -8.59 -10.80 15.26
CA ASN A 34 -7.28 -11.39 15.53
C ASN A 34 -7.28 -12.92 15.39
N LYS A 35 -8.32 -13.61 15.87
CA LYS A 35 -8.48 -15.06 15.69
C LYS A 35 -8.59 -15.47 14.22
N ASN A 36 -9.11 -14.58 13.38
CA ASN A 36 -9.23 -14.79 11.93
C ASN A 36 -8.04 -14.21 11.14
N GLY A 37 -6.95 -13.76 11.80
CA GLY A 37 -5.75 -13.23 11.13
C GLY A 37 -5.92 -11.85 10.49
N VAL A 38 -6.99 -11.12 10.83
CA VAL A 38 -7.25 -9.76 10.32
C VAL A 38 -6.59 -8.75 11.25
N HIS A 39 -5.41 -8.28 10.86
CA HIS A 39 -4.64 -7.30 11.62
C HIS A 39 -4.79 -5.90 11.04
N GLY A 40 -4.83 -4.91 11.92
CA GLY A 40 -4.74 -3.50 11.50
C GLY A 40 -3.41 -3.24 10.80
N ARG A 41 -3.46 -2.64 9.61
CA ARG A 41 -2.27 -2.19 8.87
C ARG A 41 -2.50 -0.77 8.38
N ILE A 42 -1.43 0.03 8.36
CA ILE A 42 -1.43 1.35 7.73
C ILE A 42 -1.11 1.15 6.25
N PRO A 43 -1.94 1.65 5.30
CA PRO A 43 -1.62 1.57 3.90
C PRO A 43 -0.35 2.39 3.60
N GLN A 44 0.60 1.80 2.88
CA GLN A 44 1.78 2.52 2.42
C GLN A 44 1.36 3.60 1.42
N LYS A 45 1.91 4.82 1.56
CA LYS A 45 1.77 5.87 0.55
C LYS A 45 2.46 5.43 -0.73
N LYS A 46 1.72 5.32 -1.83
CA LYS A 46 2.26 5.02 -3.16
C LYS A 46 1.87 6.15 -4.11
N PRO A 47 2.76 6.53 -5.04
CA PRO A 47 2.38 7.44 -6.10
C PRO A 47 1.26 6.80 -6.94
N LEU A 48 0.31 7.62 -7.38
CA LEU A 48 -0.71 7.18 -8.32
C LEU A 48 -0.06 7.06 -9.70
N LEU A 49 0.00 5.84 -10.22
CA LEU A 49 0.58 5.57 -11.53
C LEU A 49 -0.53 5.49 -12.58
N SER A 50 -0.30 6.10 -13.74
CA SER A 50 -1.17 5.92 -14.89
C SER A 50 -0.97 4.52 -15.49
N GLN A 51 -1.98 3.99 -16.17
CA GLN A 51 -1.88 2.70 -16.86
C GLN A 51 -0.74 2.66 -17.88
N LYS A 52 -0.48 3.80 -18.55
CA LYS A 52 0.62 3.97 -19.50
C LYS A 52 1.98 3.81 -18.82
N THR A 53 2.16 4.46 -17.67
CA THR A 53 3.40 4.38 -16.87
C THR A 53 3.64 2.95 -16.38
N ILE A 54 2.58 2.27 -15.90
CA ILE A 54 2.66 0.87 -15.45
C ILE A 54 3.11 -0.03 -16.60
N ALA A 55 2.51 0.11 -17.78
CA ALA A 55 2.86 -0.69 -18.95
C ALA A 55 4.31 -0.44 -19.41
N ALA A 56 4.75 0.82 -19.41
CA ALA A 56 6.12 1.19 -19.77
C ALA A 56 7.15 0.59 -18.79
N HIS A 57 6.91 0.72 -17.47
CA HIS A 57 7.78 0.13 -16.44
C HIS A 57 7.83 -1.40 -16.55
N LEU A 58 6.69 -2.05 -16.78
CA LEU A 58 6.64 -3.50 -16.96
C LEU A 58 7.43 -3.96 -18.19
N LYS A 59 7.28 -3.24 -19.32
CA LYS A 59 8.04 -3.54 -20.55
C LYS A 59 9.54 -3.37 -20.32
N PHE A 60 9.95 -2.29 -19.66
CA PHE A 60 11.35 -2.03 -19.32
C PHE A 60 11.94 -3.14 -18.44
N ALA A 61 11.23 -3.51 -17.37
CA ALA A 61 11.67 -4.55 -16.44
C ALA A 61 11.83 -5.92 -17.13
N LYS A 62 10.86 -6.29 -18.00
CA LYS A 62 10.94 -7.54 -18.78
C LYS A 62 12.12 -7.54 -19.74
N LEU A 63 12.39 -6.41 -20.42
CA LEU A 63 13.47 -6.31 -21.39
C LEU A 63 14.85 -6.46 -20.74
N HIS A 64 15.00 -6.00 -19.49
CA HIS A 64 16.29 -5.99 -18.80
C HIS A 64 16.42 -7.03 -17.69
N LEU A 65 15.54 -8.03 -17.64
CA LEU A 65 15.55 -9.06 -16.58
C LEU A 65 16.83 -9.89 -16.61
N ASP A 66 17.29 -10.27 -17.81
CA ASP A 66 18.47 -11.12 -18.03
C ASP A 66 19.76 -10.31 -18.33
N VAL A 67 19.70 -8.99 -18.18
CA VAL A 67 20.84 -8.11 -18.47
C VAL A 67 21.91 -8.28 -17.38
N PRO A 68 23.16 -8.61 -17.76
CA PRO A 68 24.20 -8.92 -16.79
C PRO A 68 24.65 -7.69 -16.00
N GLN A 69 25.09 -7.90 -14.76
CA GLN A 69 25.49 -6.82 -13.84
C GLN A 69 26.50 -5.83 -14.44
N ARG A 70 27.44 -6.31 -15.27
CA ARG A 70 28.44 -5.48 -15.96
C ARG A 70 27.82 -4.36 -16.80
N TYR A 71 26.63 -4.57 -17.36
CA TYR A 71 25.93 -3.56 -18.13
C TYR A 71 25.46 -2.42 -17.23
N TRP A 72 24.85 -2.76 -16.10
CA TRP A 72 24.37 -1.77 -15.12
C TRP A 72 25.48 -0.95 -14.48
N GLN A 73 26.66 -1.56 -14.29
CA GLN A 73 27.85 -0.87 -13.76
C GLN A 73 28.39 0.21 -14.69
N ASN A 74 28.12 0.10 -15.99
CA ASN A 74 28.59 1.04 -17.00
C ASN A 74 27.58 2.17 -17.26
N ILE A 75 26.41 2.16 -16.59
CA ILE A 75 25.39 3.19 -16.76
C ILE A 75 25.63 4.33 -15.77
N LEU A 76 25.80 5.53 -16.31
CA LEU A 76 25.76 6.76 -15.52
C LEU A 76 24.30 7.20 -15.34
N TRP A 77 23.80 7.10 -14.12
CA TRP A 77 22.46 7.59 -13.76
C TRP A 77 22.50 9.07 -13.44
N THR A 78 21.55 9.82 -13.98
CA THR A 78 21.36 11.24 -13.66
C THR A 78 19.94 11.46 -13.17
N ASP A 79 19.81 12.19 -12.06
CA ASP A 79 18.52 12.70 -11.60
C ASP A 79 18.68 14.17 -11.19
N GLN A 80 17.54 14.82 -11.00
CA GLN A 80 17.48 16.12 -10.35
C GLN A 80 16.62 15.97 -9.10
N THR A 81 17.19 16.30 -7.95
CA THR A 81 16.46 16.39 -6.69
C THR A 81 16.52 17.81 -6.14
N THR A 82 15.45 18.23 -5.45
CA THR A 82 15.39 19.51 -4.76
C THR A 82 15.67 19.27 -3.28
N VAL A 83 16.73 19.91 -2.76
CA VAL A 83 17.09 19.83 -1.35
C VAL A 83 16.55 21.07 -0.64
N GLU A 84 15.56 20.88 0.24
CA GLU A 84 15.01 21.94 1.08
C GLU A 84 15.76 21.93 2.44
N LEU A 85 16.29 23.08 2.88
CA LEU A 85 17.09 23.20 4.12
C LEU A 85 16.25 22.96 5.39
N PHE A 86 15.00 23.41 5.36
CA PHE A 86 13.99 23.16 6.38
C PHE A 86 12.82 22.51 5.64
N GLY A 87 12.48 21.26 5.98
CA GLY A 87 11.39 20.55 5.31
C GLY A 87 10.11 21.37 5.33
N ARG A 88 9.23 21.17 4.33
CA ARG A 88 7.96 21.89 4.20
C ARG A 88 7.27 22.07 5.55
N ASN A 89 7.23 23.32 6.02
CA ASN A 89 6.45 23.75 7.18
C ASN A 89 4.97 23.62 6.83
N THR A 90 4.43 22.40 6.82
CA THR A 90 2.98 22.20 6.80
C THR A 90 2.48 22.49 8.22
N GLN A 91 2.37 23.77 8.56
CA GLN A 91 1.45 24.18 9.61
C GLN A 91 0.05 23.91 9.08
N HIS A 92 -0.58 22.88 9.64
CA HIS A 92 -2.01 22.61 9.52
C HIS A 92 -2.64 22.80 10.89
#